data_AF-A0A6M3Y3H3-F1
#
_entry.id   AF-A0A6M3Y3H3-F1
#
_cell.length_a   1.000
_cell.length_b   1.000
_cell.length_c   1.000
_cell.angle_alpha   90.00
_cell.angle_beta   90.00
_cell.angle_gamma   90.00
#
_symmetry.space_group_name_H-M   'P 1'
#
loop_
_entity.id
_entity.type
_entity.pdbx_description
1 polymer ?
#
loop_
_entity_poly.entity_id
_entity_poly.type
_entity_poly.pdbx_seq_one_letter_code
_entity_poly.pdbx_strand_id
1 'polypeptide(L)'
;MAHGTPDWVRMVQVAVTVETKPIVPEPATESPIIKLKRLSTALTTYQEVVSWTVTAGKVGILGFIEMESDAYIKTMFQLTIGGTVYFTNMQIAASLSLEFPELHLQAGIEVLLEAKSTDGTSINVDGDIIAKEVS
;
A
#
# COMPACT_ATOMS: atom_id res chain seq x y z
N MET A 1 10.21 57.75 62.54
CA MET A 1 9.40 56.60 62.07
C MET A 1 9.26 56.73 60.55
N ALA A 2 9.36 55.59 59.85
CA ALA A 2 9.90 55.45 58.49
C ALA A 2 9.14 56.17 57.36
N HIS A 3 9.89 56.72 56.41
CA HIS A 3 9.43 57.18 55.10
C HIS A 3 9.77 56.08 54.08
N GLY A 4 8.79 55.28 53.69
CA GLY A 4 8.91 54.27 52.64
C GLY A 4 8.42 54.84 51.31
N THR A 5 9.32 54.84 50.33
CA THR A 5 9.24 55.41 48.98
C THR A 5 8.01 54.92 48.18
N PRO A 6 7.41 55.74 47.29
CA PRO A 6 6.38 55.25 46.37
C PRO A 6 7.01 54.25 45.38
N ASP A 7 6.42 53.07 45.28
CA ASP A 7 6.84 52.03 44.34
C ASP A 7 6.32 52.36 42.94
N TRP A 8 7.20 52.92 42.09
CA TRP A 8 6.87 53.34 40.72
C TRP A 8 7.01 52.17 39.72
N VAL A 9 6.30 51.07 39.95
CA VAL A 9 6.24 49.98 38.97
C VAL A 9 5.44 50.44 37.76
N ARG A 10 6.13 50.77 36.66
CA ARG A 10 5.51 50.94 35.35
C ARG A 10 5.16 49.56 34.80
N MET A 11 3.88 49.21 34.82
CA MET A 11 3.38 48.06 34.06
C MET A 11 3.46 48.40 32.56
N VAL A 12 4.40 47.76 31.86
CA VAL A 12 4.44 47.81 30.39
C VAL A 12 3.54 46.71 29.89
N GLN A 13 2.42 47.08 29.26
CA GLN A 13 1.52 46.14 28.63
C GLN A 13 2.16 45.70 27.30
N VAL A 14 2.79 44.53 27.29
CA VAL A 14 3.31 43.91 26.06
C VAL A 14 2.15 43.21 25.39
N ALA A 15 1.63 43.79 24.30
CA ALA A 15 0.69 43.10 23.43
C ALA A 15 1.46 42.03 22.64
N VAL A 16 1.36 40.77 23.05
CA VAL A 16 1.85 39.63 22.28
C VAL A 16 0.76 39.25 21.28
N THR A 17 0.92 39.69 20.04
CA THR A 17 0.05 39.22 18.94
C THR A 17 0.53 37.85 18.51
N VAL A 18 -0.22 36.82 18.87
CA VAL A 18 0.00 35.46 18.34
C VAL A 18 -0.71 35.39 17.00
N GLU A 19 0.04 35.52 15.91
CA GLU A 19 -0.49 35.28 14.56
C GLU A 19 -0.75 33.77 14.38
N THR A 20 -1.99 33.34 14.60
CA THR A 20 -2.43 32.00 14.24
C THR A 20 -2.79 31.99 12.76
N LYS A 21 -1.81 31.74 11.87
CA LYS A 21 -2.12 31.43 10.47
C LYS A 21 -2.85 30.09 10.41
N PRO A 22 -4.08 30.01 9.88
CA PRO A 22 -4.74 28.73 9.68
C PRO A 22 -3.91 27.88 8.70
N ILE A 23 -3.56 26.66 9.09
CA ILE A 23 -2.99 25.68 8.16
C ILE A 23 -4.16 25.14 7.36
N VAL A 24 -4.27 25.56 6.10
CA VAL A 24 -5.24 24.97 5.16
C VAL A 24 -4.67 23.62 4.73
N PRO A 25 -5.36 22.49 4.96
CA PRO A 25 -4.90 21.19 4.48
C PRO A 25 -4.84 21.21 2.95
N GLU A 26 -3.74 20.71 2.40
CA GLU A 26 -3.62 20.55 0.94
C GLU A 26 -4.60 19.46 0.49
N PRO A 27 -5.35 19.66 -0.61
CA PRO A 27 -6.26 18.64 -1.11
C PRO A 27 -5.48 17.38 -1.49
N ALA A 28 -5.94 16.24 -0.98
CA ALA A 28 -5.35 14.96 -1.31
C ALA A 28 -5.48 14.65 -2.80
N THR A 29 -4.42 14.16 -3.41
CA THR A 29 -4.42 13.77 -4.83
C THR A 29 -4.44 12.25 -4.94
N GLU A 30 -5.44 11.71 -5.62
CA GLU A 30 -5.53 10.28 -5.91
C GLU A 30 -4.91 9.95 -7.27
N SER A 31 -4.14 8.87 -7.33
CA SER A 31 -3.55 8.33 -8.56
C SER A 31 -3.92 6.85 -8.70
N PRO A 32 -4.54 6.42 -9.80
CA PRO A 32 -4.87 5.02 -9.99
C PRO A 32 -3.61 4.19 -10.23
N ILE A 33 -3.59 2.98 -9.67
CA ILE A 33 -2.57 1.96 -9.90
C ILE A 33 -3.24 0.78 -10.59
N ILE A 34 -2.70 0.44 -11.76
CA ILE A 34 -3.11 -0.74 -12.53
C ILE A 34 -1.82 -1.47 -12.90
N LYS A 35 -1.67 -2.70 -12.42
CA LYS A 35 -0.61 -3.62 -12.86
C LYS A 35 -1.27 -4.82 -13.51
N LEU A 36 -0.80 -5.17 -14.69
CA LEU A 36 -1.23 -6.35 -15.42
C LEU A 36 0.02 -7.00 -16.01
N LYS A 37 0.23 -8.28 -15.75
CA LYS A 37 1.38 -9.00 -16.25
C LYS A 37 1.06 -10.48 -16.45
N ARG A 38 1.72 -11.06 -17.44
CA ARG A 38 1.72 -12.49 -17.71
C ARG A 38 3.04 -13.11 -17.30
N LEU A 39 2.97 -14.22 -16.60
CA LEU A 39 4.07 -15.14 -16.35
C LEU A 39 3.89 -16.38 -17.24
N SER A 40 4.94 -16.74 -17.98
CA SER A 40 5.05 -18.03 -18.67
C SER A 40 6.23 -18.78 -18.07
N THR A 41 5.97 -19.90 -17.39
CA THR A 41 7.02 -20.66 -16.70
C THR A 41 6.71 -22.14 -16.64
N ALA A 42 7.75 -22.94 -16.43
CA ALA A 42 7.65 -24.35 -16.09
C ALA A 42 8.35 -24.66 -14.75
N LEU A 43 8.82 -23.62 -14.04
CA LEU A 43 9.58 -23.79 -12.80
C LEU A 43 8.69 -24.25 -11.65
N THR A 44 9.23 -25.12 -10.81
CA THR A 44 8.60 -25.61 -9.58
C THR A 44 8.91 -24.74 -8.35
N THR A 45 9.63 -23.63 -8.55
CA THR A 45 9.86 -22.56 -7.59
C THR A 45 8.96 -21.38 -7.90
N TYR A 46 8.52 -20.65 -6.86
CA TYR A 46 7.72 -19.44 -7.04
C TYR A 46 8.43 -18.40 -7.88
N GLN A 47 7.70 -17.82 -8.83
CA GLN A 47 8.13 -16.74 -9.69
C GLN A 47 7.11 -15.61 -9.60
N GLU A 48 7.58 -14.37 -9.64
CA GLU A 48 6.71 -13.19 -9.71
C GLU A 48 5.79 -13.27 -10.93
N VAL A 49 4.48 -13.16 -10.69
CA VAL A 49 3.48 -12.91 -11.72
C VAL A 49 3.34 -11.40 -11.90
N VAL A 50 2.98 -10.70 -10.82
CA VAL A 50 2.78 -9.25 -10.78
C VAL A 50 3.11 -8.71 -9.39
N SER A 51 3.66 -7.50 -9.34
CA SER A 51 4.01 -6.81 -8.11
C SER A 51 3.69 -5.32 -8.17
N TRP A 52 3.37 -4.76 -7.01
CA TRP A 52 3.22 -3.33 -6.79
C TRP A 52 3.79 -2.96 -5.43
N THR A 53 4.67 -1.95 -5.41
CA THR A 53 5.16 -1.33 -4.18
C THR A 53 4.58 0.07 -4.06
N VAL A 54 4.05 0.42 -2.88
CA VAL A 54 3.51 1.76 -2.60
C VAL A 54 4.62 2.79 -2.72
N THR A 55 4.42 3.83 -3.54
CA THR A 55 5.39 4.90 -3.75
C THR A 55 5.74 5.63 -2.45
N ALA A 56 6.99 6.05 -2.31
CA ALA A 56 7.45 6.87 -1.19
C ALA A 56 6.58 8.13 -1.01
N GLY A 57 6.17 8.41 0.23
CA GLY A 57 5.32 9.58 0.54
C GLY A 57 3.85 9.43 0.15
N LYS A 58 3.40 8.23 -0.25
CA LYS A 58 2.00 7.93 -0.54
C LYS A 58 1.43 6.91 0.46
N VAL A 59 0.10 6.90 0.55
CA VAL A 59 -0.67 5.79 1.12
C VAL A 59 -1.26 5.00 -0.03
N GLY A 60 -0.98 3.71 -0.09
CA GLY A 60 -1.57 2.79 -1.04
C GLY A 60 -2.92 2.30 -0.51
N ILE A 61 -3.90 2.17 -1.40
CA ILE A 61 -5.21 1.59 -1.10
C ILE A 61 -5.41 0.45 -2.10
N LEU A 62 -5.25 -0.78 -1.64
CA LEU A 62 -5.44 -1.96 -2.48
C LEU A 62 -6.94 -2.15 -2.75
N GLY A 63 -7.31 -2.36 -4.01
CA GLY A 63 -8.68 -2.67 -4.41
C GLY A 63 -8.87 -4.17 -4.52
N PHE A 64 -8.28 -4.76 -5.57
CA PHE A 64 -8.34 -6.20 -5.79
C PHE A 64 -7.09 -6.75 -6.45
N ILE A 65 -6.96 -8.07 -6.36
CA ILE A 65 -5.96 -8.88 -7.05
C ILE A 65 -6.70 -10.02 -7.75
N GLU A 66 -6.63 -10.10 -9.07
CA GLU A 66 -7.12 -11.24 -9.85
C GLU A 66 -5.95 -12.15 -10.25
N MET A 67 -6.25 -13.45 -10.27
CA MET A 67 -5.32 -14.48 -10.68
C MET A 67 -6.02 -15.46 -11.62
N GLU A 68 -5.39 -15.72 -12.75
CA GLU A 68 -5.89 -16.57 -13.82
C GLU A 68 -4.79 -17.49 -14.34
N SER A 69 -5.13 -18.72 -14.72
CA SER A 69 -4.17 -19.64 -15.31
C SER A 69 -4.80 -20.47 -16.43
N ASP A 70 -4.01 -20.75 -17.46
CA ASP A 70 -4.40 -21.67 -18.54
C ASP A 70 -4.44 -23.15 -18.11
N ALA A 71 -3.91 -23.48 -16.93
CA ALA A 71 -3.83 -24.85 -16.43
C ALA A 71 -3.88 -24.93 -14.90
N TYR A 72 -5.01 -24.54 -14.34
CA TYR A 72 -5.26 -24.47 -12.89
C TYR A 72 -4.81 -25.69 -12.08
N ILE A 73 -5.00 -26.91 -12.61
CA ILE A 73 -4.65 -28.17 -11.92
C ILE A 73 -3.15 -28.31 -11.63
N LYS A 74 -2.30 -27.56 -12.33
CA LYS A 74 -0.84 -27.59 -12.16
C LYS A 74 -0.24 -26.25 -11.75
N THR A 75 -1.07 -25.27 -11.42
CA THR A 75 -0.63 -23.95 -10.97
C THR A 75 -0.87 -23.80 -9.49
N MET A 76 0.16 -23.35 -8.77
CA MET A 76 0.07 -23.00 -7.36
C MET A 76 0.43 -21.54 -7.18
N PHE A 77 -0.42 -20.79 -6.50
CA PHE A 77 -0.26 -19.37 -6.21
C PHE A 77 0.27 -19.14 -4.79
N GLN A 78 0.93 -18.00 -4.62
CA GLN A 78 1.31 -17.43 -3.33
C GLN A 78 1.09 -15.92 -3.39
N LEU A 79 0.53 -15.36 -2.31
CA LEU A 79 0.36 -13.93 -2.16
C LEU A 79 1.08 -13.46 -0.90
N THR A 80 1.92 -12.46 -1.07
CA THR A 80 2.60 -11.77 0.02
C THR A 80 2.24 -10.29 -0.01
N ILE A 81 1.85 -9.74 1.15
CA ILE A 81 1.58 -8.31 1.33
C ILE A 81 2.39 -7.82 2.52
N GLY A 82 3.28 -6.84 2.30
CA GLY A 82 4.13 -6.28 3.36
C GLY A 82 5.01 -7.32 4.06
N GLY A 83 5.50 -8.31 3.30
CA GLY A 83 6.28 -9.44 3.83
C GLY A 83 5.46 -10.49 4.59
N THR A 84 4.14 -10.32 4.73
CA THR A 84 3.26 -11.32 5.32
C THR A 84 2.65 -12.19 4.23
N VAL A 85 2.85 -13.50 4.31
CA VAL A 85 2.22 -14.47 3.41
C VAL A 85 0.74 -14.61 3.77
N TYR A 86 -0.14 -14.19 2.86
CA TYR A 86 -1.59 -14.32 3.01
C TYR A 86 -2.05 -15.75 2.74
N PHE A 87 -1.50 -16.36 1.70
CA PHE A 87 -1.63 -17.78 1.42
C PHE A 87 -0.43 -18.28 0.64
N THR A 88 -0.21 -19.59 0.71
CA THR A 88 0.82 -20.29 -0.05
C THR A 88 0.26 -21.62 -0.52
N ASN A 89 0.80 -22.13 -1.62
CA ASN A 89 0.35 -23.32 -2.34
C ASN A 89 -1.18 -23.34 -2.55
N MET A 90 -1.77 -22.19 -2.88
CA MET A 90 -3.19 -22.12 -3.22
C MET A 90 -3.39 -22.58 -4.66
N GLN A 91 -4.27 -23.56 -4.83
CA GLN A 91 -4.76 -23.96 -6.13
C GLN A 91 -6.20 -23.45 -6.29
N ILE A 92 -6.45 -22.76 -7.40
CA ILE A 92 -7.78 -22.31 -7.80
C ILE A 92 -8.31 -23.25 -8.89
N ALA A 93 -9.61 -23.21 -9.21
CA ALA A 93 -10.22 -24.02 -10.26
C ALA A 93 -10.77 -23.20 -11.44
N ALA A 94 -10.79 -21.88 -11.29
CA ALA A 94 -11.20 -20.86 -12.25
C ALA A 94 -10.54 -19.52 -11.83
N SER A 95 -10.68 -18.47 -12.63
CA SER A 95 -10.27 -17.11 -12.23
C SER A 95 -10.80 -16.78 -10.84
N LEU A 96 -9.95 -16.16 -10.02
CA LEU A 96 -10.29 -15.72 -8.67
C LEU A 96 -9.86 -14.28 -8.48
N SER A 97 -10.84 -13.42 -8.21
CA SER A 97 -10.60 -12.04 -7.76
C SER A 97 -10.69 -11.99 -6.23
N LEU A 98 -9.62 -11.52 -5.59
CA LEU A 98 -9.58 -11.25 -4.16
C LEU A 98 -9.81 -9.76 -3.91
N GLU A 99 -10.90 -9.47 -3.22
CA GLU A 99 -11.29 -8.10 -2.87
C GLU A 99 -10.67 -7.69 -1.52
N PHE A 100 -10.11 -6.48 -1.48
CA PHE A 100 -9.47 -5.89 -0.29
C PHE A 100 -10.10 -4.54 0.07
N PRO A 101 -11.38 -4.51 0.49
CA PRO A 101 -12.02 -3.26 0.83
C PRO A 101 -11.24 -2.57 1.95
N GLU A 102 -10.80 -1.33 1.68
CA GLU A 102 -10.14 -0.44 2.65
C GLU A 102 -8.77 -0.91 3.18
N LEU A 103 -8.06 -1.79 2.46
CA LEU A 103 -6.69 -2.14 2.86
C LEU A 103 -5.72 -1.00 2.54
N HIS A 104 -5.41 -0.22 3.57
CA HIS A 104 -4.41 0.84 3.53
C HIS A 104 -3.00 0.29 3.77
N LEU A 105 -2.10 0.62 2.85
CA LEU A 105 -0.71 0.19 2.85
C LEU A 105 0.19 1.43 2.99
N GLN A 106 1.18 1.33 3.88
CA GLN A 106 2.19 2.38 4.03
C GLN A 106 3.13 2.40 2.83
N ALA A 107 3.78 3.55 2.60
CA ALA A 107 4.85 3.68 1.63
C ALA A 107 5.92 2.58 1.78
N GLY A 108 6.37 2.01 0.66
CA GLY A 108 7.35 0.94 0.61
C GLY A 108 6.81 -0.47 0.87
N ILE A 109 5.53 -0.62 1.22
CA ILE A 109 4.91 -1.94 1.30
C ILE A 109 4.70 -2.51 -0.11
N GLU A 110 5.14 -3.74 -0.29
CA GLU A 110 4.97 -4.50 -1.53
C GLU A 110 3.76 -5.45 -1.43
N VAL A 111 2.99 -5.51 -2.50
CA VAL A 111 2.01 -6.54 -2.84
C VAL A 111 2.62 -7.39 -3.94
N LEU A 112 2.83 -8.68 -3.68
CA LEU A 112 3.52 -9.60 -4.57
C LEU A 112 2.66 -10.86 -4.77
N LEU A 113 2.21 -11.06 -6.01
CA LEU A 113 1.58 -12.30 -6.46
C LEU A 113 2.60 -13.16 -7.21
N GLU A 114 2.73 -14.40 -6.78
CA GLU A 114 3.64 -15.38 -7.36
C GLU A 114 2.90 -16.64 -7.78
N ALA A 115 3.47 -17.36 -8.75
CA ALA A 115 2.99 -18.67 -9.15
C ALA A 115 4.15 -19.63 -9.46
N LYS A 116 3.86 -20.92 -9.42
CA LYS A 116 4.75 -22.00 -9.85
C LYS A 116 3.98 -23.15 -10.49
N SER A 117 4.68 -23.93 -11.31
CA SER A 117 4.20 -25.22 -11.79
C SER A 117 4.33 -26.27 -10.68
N THR A 118 3.38 -27.19 -10.57
CA THR A 118 3.46 -28.30 -9.62
C THR A 118 4.33 -29.46 -10.10
N ASP A 119 4.43 -29.62 -11.42
CA ASP A 119 4.98 -30.84 -12.05
C ASP A 119 6.12 -30.55 -13.05
N GLY A 120 6.50 -29.30 -13.22
CA GLY A 120 7.57 -28.91 -14.15
C GLY A 120 7.08 -28.74 -15.59
N THR A 121 5.77 -28.81 -15.85
CA THR A 121 5.21 -28.51 -17.17
C THR A 121 4.84 -27.04 -17.28
N SER A 122 4.85 -26.52 -18.52
CA SER A 122 4.60 -25.11 -18.79
C SER A 122 3.19 -24.68 -18.37
N ILE A 123 3.10 -23.54 -17.69
CA ILE A 123 1.88 -22.82 -17.34
C ILE A 123 1.97 -21.38 -17.85
N ASN A 124 0.83 -20.80 -18.19
CA ASN A 124 0.67 -19.36 -18.37
C ASN A 124 -0.26 -18.85 -17.26
N VAL A 125 0.16 -17.77 -16.62
CA VAL A 125 -0.54 -17.16 -15.50
C VAL A 125 -0.66 -15.67 -15.76
N ASP A 126 -1.88 -15.16 -15.72
CA ASP A 126 -2.15 -13.73 -15.72
C ASP A 126 -2.47 -13.31 -14.29
N GLY A 127 -1.91 -12.16 -13.90
CA GLY A 127 -2.22 -11.54 -12.61
C GLY A 127 -2.40 -10.06 -12.80
N ASP A 128 -3.36 -9.49 -12.05
CA ASP A 128 -3.57 -8.06 -12.00
C ASP A 128 -3.63 -7.54 -10.56
N ILE A 129 -3.31 -6.26 -10.43
CA ILE A 129 -3.45 -5.51 -9.17
C ILE A 129 -4.10 -4.19 -9.54
N ILE A 130 -5.28 -3.94 -8.98
CA ILE A 130 -5.94 -2.65 -9.02
C ILE A 130 -5.88 -2.01 -7.65
N ALA A 131 -5.37 -0.78 -7.60
CA ALA A 131 -5.20 -0.02 -6.39
C ALA A 131 -5.27 1.49 -6.70
N LYS A 132 -5.12 2.32 -5.67
CA LYS A 132 -4.84 3.75 -5.82
C LYS A 132 -3.81 4.21 -4.79
N GLU A 133 -3.11 5.29 -5.12
CA GLU A 133 -2.20 5.98 -4.20
C GLU A 133 -2.73 7.38 -3.91
N VAL A 134 -2.63 7.77 -2.64
CA VAL A 134 -3.05 9.07 -2.14
C VAL A 134 -1.85 9.80 -1.51
N SER A 135 -1.66 11.08 -1.83
CA SER A 135 -0.77 12.01 -1.09
C SER A 135 -1.57 13.04 -0.33
#